data_AF-A0A6B3HCJ4-F1
#
_entry.id   AF-A0A6B3HCJ4-F1
#
_cell.length_a   1.000
_cell.length_b   1.000
_cell.length_c   1.000
_cell.angle_alpha   90.00
_cell.angle_beta   90.00
_cell.angle_gamma   90.00
#
_symmetry.space_group_name_H-M   'P 1'
#
loop_
_entity.id
_entity.type
_entity.pdbx_description
1 polymer ?
#
loop_
_entity_poly.entity_id
_entity_poly.type
_entity_poly.pdbx_seq_one_letter_code
_entity_poly.pdbx_strand_id
1 'polypeptide(L)'
;SAVYLNECRRMGIKVLPPNVNESLSNFAAQGDDVILFGLTAIRNVGQNVVDSIIRSRKAKGKYSSFPDFLDKVEAVVCNKRTVESLIKAGAFDEMGHTRKGLVAHHEPMIDNVVQVKRKEAEG
;
A
#
# COMPACT_ATOMS: atom_id res chain seq x y z
N SER A 1 1.18 -18.95 -7.75
CA SER A 1 0.33 -17.99 -8.49
C SER A 1 0.96 -17.41 -9.76
N ALA A 2 1.86 -18.12 -10.47
CA ALA A 2 2.40 -17.66 -11.76
C ALA A 2 1.53 -18.09 -12.97
N VAL A 3 0.78 -19.19 -12.82
CA VAL A 3 -0.09 -19.76 -13.88
C VAL A 3 -1.20 -18.78 -14.26
N TYR A 4 -1.94 -18.25 -13.28
CA TYR A 4 -3.03 -17.29 -13.55
C TYR A 4 -2.53 -15.98 -14.15
N LEU A 5 -1.36 -15.48 -13.75
CA LEU A 5 -0.79 -14.25 -14.30
C LEU A 5 -0.41 -14.41 -15.78
N ASN A 6 0.12 -15.58 -16.15
CA ASN A 6 0.43 -15.91 -17.54
C ASN A 6 -0.85 -16.06 -18.38
N GLU A 7 -1.91 -16.60 -17.80
CA GLU A 7 -3.19 -16.72 -18.51
C GLU A 7 -3.85 -15.37 -18.72
N CYS A 8 -3.85 -14.49 -17.70
CA CYS A 8 -4.29 -13.09 -17.87
C CYS A 8 -3.55 -12.41 -19.03
N ARG A 9 -2.22 -12.56 -19.09
CA ARG A 9 -1.42 -12.00 -20.19
C ARG A 9 -1.80 -12.57 -21.56
N ARG A 10 -2.11 -13.87 -21.66
CA ARG A 10 -2.57 -14.50 -22.91
C ARG A 10 -3.94 -13.99 -23.35
N MET A 11 -4.82 -13.70 -22.39
CA MET A 11 -6.15 -13.15 -22.63
C MET A 11 -6.13 -11.63 -22.90
N GLY A 12 -4.96 -10.98 -22.92
CA GLY A 12 -4.84 -9.53 -23.05
C GLY A 12 -5.19 -8.74 -21.78
N ILE A 13 -5.40 -9.41 -20.66
CA ILE A 13 -5.75 -8.80 -19.37
C ILE A 13 -4.46 -8.32 -18.68
N LYS A 14 -4.39 -7.02 -18.44
CA LYS A 14 -3.28 -6.36 -17.73
C LYS A 14 -3.50 -6.43 -16.23
N VAL A 15 -2.58 -7.08 -15.52
CA VAL A 15 -2.55 -7.04 -14.05
C VAL A 15 -1.61 -5.91 -13.62
N LEU A 16 -2.18 -4.83 -13.06
CA LEU A 16 -1.40 -3.71 -12.52
C LEU A 16 -0.79 -4.07 -11.17
N PRO A 17 0.38 -3.51 -10.81
CA PRO A 17 0.92 -3.64 -9.46
C PRO A 17 -0.07 -3.08 -8.43
N PRO A 18 0.07 -3.45 -7.14
CA PRO A 18 -0.74 -2.84 -6.10
C PRO A 18 -0.50 -1.33 -6.03
N ASN A 19 -1.51 -0.58 -5.63
CA ASN A 19 -1.47 0.86 -5.43
C ASN A 19 -2.30 1.24 -4.20
N VAL A 20 -1.70 1.91 -3.21
CA VAL A 20 -2.41 2.30 -1.98
C VAL A 20 -3.58 3.26 -2.23
N ASN A 21 -3.62 3.95 -3.36
CA ASN A 21 -4.71 4.85 -3.73
C ASN A 21 -5.86 4.18 -4.49
N GLU A 22 -5.60 3.04 -5.16
CA GLU A 22 -6.57 2.45 -6.11
C GLU A 22 -6.91 1.00 -5.78
N SER A 23 -5.93 0.18 -5.39
CA SER A 23 -6.14 -1.23 -5.06
C SER A 23 -7.15 -1.41 -3.92
N LEU A 24 -7.93 -2.49 -4.01
CA LEU A 24 -8.84 -2.93 -2.96
C LEU A 24 -8.18 -4.02 -2.11
N SER A 25 -8.96 -4.57 -1.17
CA SER A 25 -8.51 -5.70 -0.35
C SER A 25 -8.19 -6.91 -1.22
N ASN A 26 -9.15 -7.39 -1.98
CA ASN A 26 -8.97 -8.46 -2.95
C ASN A 26 -8.63 -7.90 -4.35
N PHE A 27 -8.24 -8.79 -5.26
CA PHE A 27 -8.12 -8.45 -6.68
C PHE A 27 -9.45 -7.88 -7.20
N ALA A 28 -9.35 -6.82 -7.99
CA ALA A 28 -10.52 -6.10 -8.50
C ALA A 28 -10.35 -5.79 -9.98
N ALA A 29 -11.44 -5.86 -10.74
CA ALA A 29 -11.45 -5.43 -12.13
C ALA A 29 -11.57 -3.90 -12.20
N GLN A 30 -10.84 -3.29 -13.12
CA GLN A 30 -10.95 -1.88 -13.49
C GLN A 30 -11.25 -1.81 -14.98
N GLY A 31 -12.53 -1.71 -15.35
CA GLY A 31 -12.95 -1.89 -16.73
C GLY A 31 -12.88 -3.35 -17.16
N ASP A 32 -12.68 -3.59 -18.46
CA ASP A 32 -12.84 -4.91 -19.07
C ASP A 32 -11.53 -5.70 -19.18
N ASP A 33 -10.38 -5.03 -19.17
CA ASP A 33 -9.07 -5.62 -19.47
C ASP A 33 -8.00 -5.37 -18.39
N VAL A 34 -8.36 -4.71 -17.28
CA VAL A 34 -7.40 -4.42 -16.20
C VAL A 34 -7.82 -5.07 -14.89
N ILE A 35 -6.86 -5.72 -14.23
CA ILE A 35 -7.00 -6.22 -12.86
C ILE A 35 -6.04 -5.46 -11.96
N LEU A 36 -6.58 -4.84 -10.91
CA LEU A 36 -5.83 -4.27 -9.81
C LEU A 36 -5.41 -5.37 -8.83
N PHE A 37 -4.12 -5.40 -8.49
CA PHE A 37 -3.62 -6.32 -7.48
C PHE A 37 -4.24 -6.01 -6.11
N GLY A 38 -4.74 -7.05 -5.43
CA GLY A 38 -5.29 -6.90 -4.07
C GLY A 38 -4.20 -6.67 -3.02
N LEU A 39 -4.42 -5.71 -2.12
CA LEU A 39 -3.44 -5.37 -1.08
C LEU A 39 -3.19 -6.52 -0.09
N THR A 40 -4.18 -7.40 0.14
CA THR A 40 -4.05 -8.56 1.03
C THR A 40 -3.19 -9.67 0.44
N ALA A 41 -3.00 -9.68 -0.89
CA ALA A 41 -2.14 -10.64 -1.56
C ALA A 41 -0.64 -10.31 -1.40
N ILE A 42 -0.30 -9.16 -0.81
CA ILE A 42 1.07 -8.77 -0.50
C ILE A 42 1.50 -9.48 0.79
N ARG A 43 2.64 -10.18 0.73
CA ARG A 43 3.21 -10.88 1.89
C ARG A 43 3.42 -9.90 3.06
N ASN A 44 3.12 -10.34 4.28
CA ASN A 44 3.22 -9.55 5.51
C ASN A 44 2.27 -8.34 5.62
N VAL A 45 1.25 -8.27 4.76
CA VAL A 45 0.18 -7.26 4.84
C VAL A 45 -1.11 -7.96 5.26
N GLY A 46 -1.56 -7.72 6.49
CA GLY A 46 -2.76 -8.35 7.04
C GLY A 46 -4.05 -7.59 6.69
N GLN A 47 -5.20 -8.28 6.76
CA GLN A 47 -6.51 -7.70 6.47
C GLN A 47 -6.77 -6.40 7.25
N ASN A 48 -6.49 -6.40 8.56
CA ASN A 48 -6.69 -5.22 9.42
C ASN A 48 -5.89 -4.00 8.95
N VAL A 49 -4.67 -4.21 8.43
CA VAL A 49 -3.84 -3.13 7.86
C VAL A 49 -4.50 -2.60 6.59
N VAL A 50 -4.94 -3.48 5.71
CA VAL A 50 -5.57 -3.10 4.45
C VAL A 50 -6.87 -2.33 4.67
N ASP A 51 -7.72 -2.79 5.58
CA ASP A 51 -8.96 -2.11 5.93
C ASP A 51 -8.69 -0.72 6.50
N SER A 52 -7.65 -0.59 7.33
CA SER A 52 -7.19 0.71 7.85
C SER A 52 -6.72 1.64 6.72
N ILE A 53 -5.89 1.17 5.78
CA ILE A 53 -5.44 1.95 4.62
C ILE A 53 -6.64 2.44 3.77
N ILE A 54 -7.61 1.56 3.50
CA ILE A 54 -8.79 1.90 2.70
C ILE A 54 -9.70 2.88 3.46
N ARG A 55 -9.87 2.68 4.77
CA ARG A 55 -10.64 3.61 5.62
C ARG A 55 -9.98 4.98 5.67
N SER A 56 -8.68 5.05 5.93
CA SER A 56 -7.92 6.31 5.99
C SER A 56 -7.99 7.09 4.69
N ARG A 57 -7.83 6.45 3.51
CA ARG A 57 -7.93 7.17 2.22
C ARG A 57 -9.35 7.63 1.89
N LYS A 58 -10.37 6.90 2.35
CA LYS A 58 -11.78 7.31 2.19
C LYS A 58 -12.12 8.49 3.10
N ALA A 59 -11.61 8.51 4.32
CA ALA A 59 -11.90 9.55 5.31
C ALA A 59 -11.07 10.82 5.11
N LYS A 60 -9.78 10.67 4.77
CA LYS A 60 -8.80 11.77 4.69
C LYS A 60 -8.33 12.10 3.27
N GLY A 61 -8.91 11.44 2.26
CA GLY A 61 -8.53 11.59 0.85
C GLY A 61 -7.33 10.74 0.43
N LYS A 62 -7.02 10.76 -0.88
CA LYS A 62 -5.87 10.03 -1.46
C LYS A 62 -4.55 10.48 -0.84
N TYR A 63 -3.57 9.59 -0.89
CA TYR A 63 -2.20 9.83 -0.46
C TYR A 63 -1.40 10.48 -1.59
N SER A 64 -0.84 11.67 -1.35
CA SER A 64 -0.07 12.42 -2.34
C SER A 64 1.40 12.03 -2.39
N SER A 65 1.94 11.51 -1.29
CA SER A 65 3.34 11.13 -1.13
C SER A 65 3.50 10.08 -0.03
N PHE A 66 4.70 9.48 0.09
CA PHE A 66 4.96 8.52 1.16
C PHE A 66 4.87 9.13 2.57
N PRO A 67 5.37 10.35 2.85
CA PRO A 67 5.12 11.02 4.11
C PRO A 67 3.63 11.30 4.39
N ASP A 68 2.88 11.75 3.39
CA ASP A 68 1.43 11.98 3.51
C ASP A 68 0.66 10.68 3.80
N PHE A 69 1.13 9.55 3.23
CA PHE A 69 0.63 8.23 3.60
C PHE A 69 0.86 7.93 5.08
N LEU A 70 2.09 8.06 5.58
CA LEU A 70 2.41 7.78 6.98
C LEU A 70 1.63 8.69 7.95
N ASP A 71 1.41 9.94 7.58
CA ASP A 71 0.64 10.90 8.38
C ASP A 71 -0.85 10.54 8.46
N LYS A 72 -1.48 10.20 7.32
CA LYS A 72 -2.92 9.93 7.26
C LYS A 72 -3.32 8.57 7.84
N VAL A 73 -2.49 7.53 7.69
CA VAL A 73 -2.83 6.17 8.15
C VAL A 73 -2.85 6.06 9.68
N GLU A 74 -3.51 5.03 10.19
CA GLU A 74 -3.51 4.71 11.62
C GLU A 74 -2.21 3.98 12.01
N ALA A 75 -1.85 4.02 13.29
CA ALA A 75 -0.61 3.44 13.80
C ALA A 75 -0.46 1.93 13.52
N VAL A 76 -1.57 1.20 13.36
CA VAL A 76 -1.55 -0.23 12.99
C VAL A 76 -0.90 -0.49 11.62
N VAL A 77 -0.91 0.49 10.72
CA VAL A 77 -0.29 0.42 9.39
C VAL A 77 1.21 0.69 9.46
N CYS A 78 1.67 1.44 10.47
CA CYS A 78 3.06 1.89 10.66
C CYS A 78 3.99 0.77 11.20
N ASN A 79 3.88 -0.45 10.67
CA ASN A 79 4.80 -1.55 10.96
C ASN A 79 5.89 -1.60 9.88
N LYS A 80 7.16 -1.55 10.29
CA LYS A 80 8.34 -1.57 9.39
C LYS A 80 8.27 -2.69 8.34
N ARG A 81 8.01 -3.93 8.76
CA ARG A 81 7.95 -5.10 7.86
C ARG A 81 6.80 -5.03 6.86
N THR A 82 5.66 -4.51 7.30
CA THR A 82 4.46 -4.34 6.46
C THR A 82 4.69 -3.24 5.43
N VAL A 83 5.21 -2.08 5.85
CA VAL A 83 5.51 -0.96 4.96
C VAL A 83 6.59 -1.33 3.96
N GLU A 84 7.65 -2.02 4.38
CA GLU A 84 8.69 -2.53 3.46
C GLU A 84 8.09 -3.45 2.39
N SER A 85 7.15 -4.32 2.78
CA SER A 85 6.47 -5.24 1.85
C SER A 85 5.59 -4.48 0.85
N LEU A 86 4.89 -3.43 1.29
CA LEU A 86 4.13 -2.53 0.41
C LEU A 86 5.06 -1.80 -0.59
N ILE A 87 6.19 -1.28 -0.11
CA ILE A 87 7.19 -0.61 -0.97
C ILE A 87 7.72 -1.59 -2.02
N LYS A 88 8.15 -2.79 -1.61
CA LYS A 88 8.71 -3.79 -2.52
C LYS A 88 7.68 -4.28 -3.54
N ALA A 89 6.40 -4.35 -3.17
CA ALA A 89 5.33 -4.72 -4.08
C ALA A 89 4.99 -3.63 -5.13
N GLY A 90 5.37 -2.38 -4.88
CA GLY A 90 5.09 -1.24 -5.78
C GLY A 90 3.91 -0.38 -5.38
N ALA A 91 3.42 -0.52 -4.14
CA ALA A 91 2.22 0.15 -3.67
C ALA A 91 2.30 1.69 -3.72
N PHE A 92 3.51 2.25 -3.85
CA PHE A 92 3.80 3.69 -3.82
C PHE A 92 4.42 4.20 -5.13
N ASP A 93 4.44 3.40 -6.21
CA ASP A 93 5.17 3.74 -7.44
C ASP A 93 4.66 5.02 -8.12
N GLU A 94 3.36 5.30 -8.03
CA GLU A 94 2.74 6.51 -8.60
C GLU A 94 3.11 7.80 -7.84
N MET A 95 3.71 7.69 -6.66
CA MET A 95 4.11 8.85 -5.85
C MET A 95 5.46 9.45 -6.27
N GLY A 96 6.10 8.91 -7.32
CA GLY A 96 7.35 9.45 -7.87
C GLY A 96 8.61 9.13 -7.04
N HIS A 97 8.51 8.29 -6.02
CA HIS A 97 9.65 7.86 -5.22
C HIS A 97 10.25 6.56 -5.79
N THR A 98 11.58 6.43 -5.73
CA THR A 98 12.21 5.14 -6.06
C THR A 98 11.99 4.14 -4.93
N ARG A 99 11.62 2.90 -5.27
CA ARG A 99 11.47 1.82 -4.28
C ARG A 99 12.75 1.62 -3.45
N LYS A 100 13.93 1.73 -4.08
CA LYS A 100 15.24 1.62 -3.41
C LYS A 100 15.40 2.70 -2.33
N GLY A 101 15.09 3.95 -2.65
CA GLY A 101 15.18 5.06 -1.70
C GLY A 101 14.21 4.88 -0.52
N LEU A 102 12.96 4.48 -0.81
CA LEU A 102 11.99 4.19 0.24
C LEU A 102 12.45 3.04 1.15
N VAL A 103 12.90 1.91 0.59
CA VAL A 103 13.42 0.79 1.41
C VAL A 103 14.59 1.23 2.29
N ALA A 104 15.51 2.06 1.78
CA ALA A 104 16.66 2.52 2.55
C ALA A 104 16.31 3.44 3.72
N HIS A 105 15.21 4.19 3.64
CA HIS A 105 14.89 5.26 4.61
C HIS A 105 13.53 5.12 5.31
N HIS A 106 12.72 4.11 5.00
CA HIS A 106 11.37 3.97 5.58
C HIS A 106 11.39 3.77 7.10
N GLU A 107 12.37 3.06 7.66
CA GLU A 107 12.43 2.77 9.09
C GLU A 107 12.48 4.02 9.97
N PRO A 108 13.44 4.95 9.80
CA PRO A 108 13.49 6.17 10.62
C PRO A 108 12.26 7.07 10.39
N MET A 109 11.68 7.08 9.18
CA MET A 109 10.44 7.80 8.92
C MET A 109 9.27 7.24 9.74
N ILE A 110 9.15 5.92 9.80
CA ILE A 110 8.13 5.24 10.60
C ILE A 110 8.34 5.52 12.09
N ASP A 111 9.58 5.43 12.59
CA ASP A 111 9.89 5.65 14.00
C ASP A 111 9.47 7.06 14.45
N ASN A 112 9.75 8.08 13.62
CA ASN A 112 9.33 9.46 13.88
C ASN A 112 7.80 9.61 13.92
N VAL A 113 7.10 9.02 12.95
CA VAL A 113 5.63 9.14 12.86
C VAL A 113 4.92 8.38 13.98
N VAL A 114 5.43 7.21 14.37
CA VAL A 114 4.87 6.44 15.49
C VAL A 114 5.00 7.20 16.81
N GLN A 115 6.11 7.92 17.02
CA GLN A 115 6.26 8.78 18.20
C GLN A 115 5.23 9.92 18.23
N VAL A 116 4.98 10.57 17.09
CA VAL A 116 3.96 11.63 16.97
C VAL A 116 2.58 11.07 17.27
N LYS A 117 2.17 9.99 16.60
CA LYS A 117 0.85 9.36 16.77
C LYS A 117 0.58 8.86 18.20
N ARG A 118 1.62 8.42 18.92
CA ARG A 118 1.50 8.04 20.33
C ARG A 118 1.20 9.24 21.21
N LYS A 119 1.93 10.35 21.03
CA LYS A 119 1.70 11.59 21.79
C LYS A 119 0.31 12.17 21.53
N GLU A 120 -0.18 12.11 20.29
CA GLU A 120 -1.54 12.54 19.93
C GLU A 120 -2.64 11.69 20.57
N ALA A 121 -2.37 10.42 20.88
CA ALA A 121 -3.33 9.52 21.53
C ALA A 121 -3.33 9.66 23.06
N GLU A 122 -2.28 10.26 23.63
CA GLU A 122 -2.10 10.48 25.07
C GLU A 122 -2.67 11.84 25.54
N GLY A 123 -2.93 12.78 24.62
CA GLY A 123 -3.52 14.09 24.88
C GLY A 123 -4.98 14.18 24.50
#